data_AF-A0A645CYL3-F1
#
_entry.id   AF-A0A645CYL3-F1
#
_cell.length_a   1.000
_cell.length_b   1.000
_cell.length_c   1.000
_cell.angle_alpha   90.00
_cell.angle_beta   90.00
_cell.angle_gamma   90.00
#
_symmetry.space_group_name_H-M   'P 1'
#
loop_
_entity.id
_entity.type
_entity.pdbx_description
1 polymer ?
#
loop_
_entity_poly.entity_id
_entity_poly.type
_entity_poly.pdbx_seq_one_letter_code
_entity_poly.pdbx_strand_id
1 'polypeptide(L)'
;MNLRAISSILYLAVFSTTLAFLVQNIAQKYTSSTHAAIILSLESFFGAVFSVFFFNEIFNIAMIAGCILIFIAIITTETKLEFLKKHANNG
;
A
#
# COMPACT_ATOMS: atom_id res chain seq x y z
N MET A 1 2.94 4.82 -33.74
CA MET A 1 2.36 5.07 -32.41
C MET A 1 1.30 6.15 -32.57
N ASN A 2 0.01 5.82 -32.40
CA ASN A 2 -1.08 6.74 -32.73
C ASN A 2 -1.16 7.89 -31.71
N LEU A 3 -1.15 9.14 -32.18
CA LEU A 3 -1.18 10.35 -31.34
C LEU A 3 -2.40 10.38 -30.38
N ARG A 4 -3.50 9.74 -30.79
CA ARG A 4 -4.72 9.55 -30.00
C ARG A 4 -4.55 8.59 -28.80
N ALA A 5 -3.72 7.56 -28.95
CA ALA A 5 -3.46 6.62 -27.86
C ALA A 5 -2.59 7.29 -26.78
N ILE A 6 -1.59 8.06 -27.20
CA ILE A 6 -0.74 8.86 -26.30
C ILE A 6 -1.59 9.87 -25.53
N SER A 7 -2.47 10.61 -26.20
CA SER A 7 -3.34 11.59 -25.51
C SER A 7 -4.30 10.92 -24.52
N SER A 8 -4.82 9.73 -24.87
CA SER A 8 -5.73 8.97 -23.99
C SER A 8 -5.03 8.44 -22.75
N ILE A 9 -3.81 7.90 -22.91
CA ILE A 9 -2.98 7.43 -21.80
C ILE A 9 -2.57 8.61 -20.92
N LEU A 10 -2.16 9.74 -21.49
CA LEU A 10 -1.81 10.95 -20.73
C LEU A 10 -3.00 11.46 -19.93
N TYR A 11 -4.18 11.55 -20.54
CA TYR A 11 -5.38 12.01 -19.84
C TYR A 11 -5.76 11.06 -18.70
N LEU A 12 -5.78 9.75 -18.97
CA LEU A 12 -6.11 8.74 -17.97
C LEU A 12 -5.06 8.68 -16.86
N ALA A 13 -3.76 8.70 -17.21
CA ALA A 13 -2.68 8.63 -16.25
C ALA A 13 -2.62 9.88 -15.37
N VAL A 14 -2.77 11.08 -15.94
CA VAL A 14 -2.82 12.32 -15.15
C VAL A 14 -4.02 12.30 -14.22
N PHE A 15 -5.21 11.99 -14.74
CA PHE A 15 -6.42 11.99 -13.91
C PHE A 15 -6.36 10.91 -12.82
N SER A 16 -5.94 9.69 -13.17
CA SER A 16 -5.80 8.57 -12.23
C SER A 16 -4.71 8.82 -11.19
N THR A 17 -3.56 9.37 -11.60
CA THR A 17 -2.43 9.63 -10.70
C THR A 17 -2.73 10.81 -9.78
N THR A 18 -3.24 11.93 -10.32
CA THR A 18 -3.63 13.09 -9.52
C THR A 18 -4.74 12.72 -8.54
N LEU A 19 -5.73 11.95 -8.95
CA LEU A 19 -6.79 11.47 -8.05
C LEU A 19 -6.23 10.54 -6.98
N ALA A 20 -5.39 9.56 -7.35
CA ALA A 20 -4.78 8.63 -6.39
C ALA A 20 -3.89 9.36 -5.37
N PHE A 21 -3.05 10.30 -5.81
CA PHE A 21 -2.24 11.11 -4.92
C PHE A 21 -3.07 12.03 -4.03
N LEU A 22 -4.15 12.60 -4.56
CA LEU A 22 -5.05 13.43 -3.77
C LEU A 22 -5.71 12.61 -2.66
N VAL A 23 -6.23 11.43 -3.00
CA VAL A 23 -6.80 10.50 -2.02
C VAL A 23 -5.75 10.04 -1.01
N GLN A 24 -4.51 9.73 -1.44
CA GLN A 24 -3.42 9.40 -0.51
C GLN A 24 -3.10 10.56 0.44
N ASN A 25 -3.02 11.78 -0.07
CA ASN A 25 -2.72 12.97 0.74
C ASN A 25 -3.84 13.26 1.76
N ILE A 26 -5.10 13.11 1.32
CA ILE A 26 -6.28 13.21 2.19
C ILE A 26 -6.26 12.10 3.25
N ALA A 27 -6.08 10.83 2.84
CA ALA A 27 -6.06 9.70 3.77
C ALA A 27 -4.95 9.83 4.82
N GLN A 28 -3.77 10.32 4.43
CA GLN A 28 -2.67 10.63 5.35
C GLN A 28 -2.99 11.77 6.34
N LYS A 29 -3.92 12.67 6.01
CA LYS A 29 -4.39 13.74 6.90
C LYS A 29 -5.45 13.25 7.90
N TYR A 30 -6.32 12.33 7.49
CA TYR A 30 -7.42 11.82 8.33
C TYR A 30 -7.05 10.57 9.16
N THR A 31 -5.94 9.90 8.85
CA THR A 31 -5.46 8.69 9.51
C THR A 31 -3.97 8.83 9.79
N SER A 32 -3.46 8.29 10.92
CA SER A 32 -2.01 8.28 11.18
C SER A 32 -1.28 7.69 9.98
N SER A 33 -0.23 8.38 9.50
CA SER A 33 0.55 8.00 8.31
C SER A 33 0.88 6.50 8.25
N THR A 34 1.08 5.88 9.42
CA THR A 34 1.30 4.44 9.60
C THR A 34 0.14 3.56 9.12
N HIS A 35 -1.11 3.84 9.52
CA HIS A 35 -2.27 3.02 9.13
C HIS A 35 -2.57 3.16 7.61
N ALA A 36 -2.40 4.36 7.04
CA ALA A 36 -2.55 4.57 5.60
C ALA A 36 -1.51 3.79 4.78
N ALA A 37 -0.25 3.77 5.23
CA ALA A 37 0.81 3.00 4.58
C ALA A 37 0.56 1.49 4.60
N ILE A 38 -0.06 0.97 5.66
CA ILE A 38 -0.43 -0.45 5.77
C ILE A 38 -1.52 -0.82 4.79
N ILE A 39 -2.57 0.00 4.66
CA ILE A 39 -3.65 -0.26 3.71
C ILE A 39 -3.10 -0.27 2.28
N LEU A 40 -2.24 0.69 1.91
CA LEU A 40 -1.62 0.74 0.58
C LEU A 40 -0.70 -0.48 0.32
N SER A 41 0.03 -0.92 1.35
CA SER A 41 0.86 -2.13 1.26
C SER A 41 0.01 -3.40 1.11
N LEU A 42 -1.13 -3.46 1.81
CA LEU A 42 -2.09 -4.55 1.72
C LEU A 42 -2.80 -4.61 0.36
N GLU A 43 -3.12 -3.47 -0.24
CA GLU A 43 -3.67 -3.39 -1.61
C GLU A 43 -2.72 -4.07 -2.60
N SER A 44 -1.43 -3.73 -2.54
CA SER A 44 -0.39 -4.33 -3.39
C SER A 44 -0.20 -5.83 -3.11
N PHE A 45 -0.29 -6.23 -1.84
CA PHE A 45 -0.22 -7.64 -1.43
C PHE A 45 -1.38 -8.45 -2.00
N PHE A 46 -2.62 -7.98 -1.85
CA PHE A 46 -3.78 -8.65 -2.43
C PHE A 46 -3.70 -8.64 -3.95
N GLY A 47 -3.24 -7.56 -4.58
CA GLY A 47 -2.99 -7.51 -6.02
C GLY A 47 -2.03 -8.61 -6.49
N ALA A 48 -0.93 -8.84 -5.76
CA ALA A 48 0.01 -9.93 -6.04
C ALA A 48 -0.64 -11.31 -5.83
N VAL A 49 -1.38 -11.51 -4.73
CA VAL A 49 -2.09 -12.76 -4.44
C VAL A 49 -3.15 -13.08 -5.50
N PHE A 50 -3.97 -12.09 -5.88
CA PHE A 50 -4.97 -12.23 -6.93
C PHE A 50 -4.32 -12.47 -8.28
N SER A 51 -3.21 -11.79 -8.60
CA SER A 51 -2.46 -12.01 -9.83
C SER A 51 -1.97 -13.45 -9.96
N VAL A 52 -1.40 -14.02 -8.89
CA VAL A 52 -0.95 -15.43 -8.86
C VAL A 52 -2.13 -16.39 -8.93
N PHE A 53 -3.22 -16.11 -8.22
CA PHE A 53 -4.42 -16.95 -8.25
C PHE A 53 -5.07 -17.00 -9.65
N PHE A 54 -5.10 -15.86 -10.35
CA PHE A 54 -5.71 -15.76 -11.68
C PHE A 54 -4.80 -16.33 -12.79
N PHE A 55 -3.48 -16.14 -12.68
CA PHE A 55 -2.53 -16.54 -13.73
C PHE A 55 -2.02 -17.97 -13.58
N ASN A 56 -2.30 -18.66 -12.45
CA ASN A 56 -1.87 -20.04 -12.17
C ASN A 56 -0.34 -20.29 -12.34
N GLU A 57 0.45 -19.23 -12.49
CA GLU A 57 1.90 -19.33 -12.53
C GLU A 57 2.47 -19.51 -11.12
N ILE A 58 3.57 -20.25 -11.09
CA ILE A 58 4.21 -20.87 -9.94
C ILE A 58 4.23 -19.93 -8.74
N PHE A 59 3.61 -20.40 -7.64
CA PHE A 59 3.72 -19.87 -6.29
C PHE A 59 5.20 -19.55 -5.98
N ASN A 60 5.60 -18.29 -6.20
CA ASN A 60 7.01 -17.91 -6.10
C ASN A 60 7.34 -17.63 -4.63
N ILE A 61 8.58 -17.96 -4.23
CA ILE A 61 9.10 -17.74 -2.86
C ILE A 61 8.92 -16.28 -2.42
N ALA A 62 8.97 -15.36 -3.38
CA ALA A 62 8.69 -13.93 -3.16
C ALA A 62 7.31 -13.65 -2.55
N MET A 63 6.27 -14.43 -2.91
CA MET A 63 4.92 -14.25 -2.36
C MET A 63 4.83 -14.70 -0.90
N ILE A 64 5.49 -15.80 -0.55
CA ILE A 64 5.58 -16.28 0.84
C ILE A 64 6.36 -15.27 1.70
N ALA A 65 7.47 -14.75 1.19
CA ALA A 65 8.23 -13.70 1.87
C ALA A 65 7.39 -12.42 2.05
N GLY A 66 6.63 -12.03 1.02
CA GLY A 66 5.70 -10.91 1.07
C GLY A 66 4.59 -11.07 2.10
N CYS A 67 3.96 -12.26 2.17
CA CYS A 67 2.98 -12.61 3.21
C CYS A 67 3.55 -12.37 4.61
N ILE A 68 4.74 -12.94 4.90
CA ILE A 68 5.38 -12.84 6.22
C ILE A 68 5.68 -11.38 6.56
N LEU A 69 6.20 -10.61 5.60
CA LEU A 69 6.56 -9.20 5.81
C LEU A 69 5.34 -8.33 6.10
N ILE A 70 4.24 -8.49 5.36
CA ILE A 70 2.97 -7.79 5.61
C ILE A 70 2.42 -8.15 6.99
N PHE A 71 2.47 -9.43 7.37
CA PHE A 71 2.02 -9.90 8.67
C PHE A 71 2.81 -9.25 9.81
N ILE A 72 4.14 -9.18 9.69
CA ILE A 72 5.01 -8.49 10.65
C ILE A 72 4.67 -7.00 10.70
N ALA A 73 4.50 -6.33 9.55
CA ALA A 73 4.18 -4.90 9.49
C ALA A 73 2.85 -4.56 10.18
N ILE A 74 1.83 -5.40 9.98
CA ILE A 74 0.53 -5.28 10.66
C ILE A 74 0.70 -5.49 12.15
N ILE A 75 1.37 -6.57 12.58
CA ILE A 75 1.60 -6.85 14.01
C ILE A 75 2.37 -5.69 14.66
N THR A 76 3.47 -5.22 14.07
CA THR A 76 4.26 -4.11 14.63
C THR A 76 3.43 -2.83 14.76
N THR A 77 2.49 -2.58 13.84
CA THR A 77 1.67 -1.37 13.89
C THR A 77 0.44 -1.49 14.78
N GLU A 78 -0.24 -2.63 14.77
CA GLU A 78 -1.37 -2.94 15.66
C GLU A 78 -0.91 -3.07 17.11
N THR A 79 0.29 -3.61 17.34
CA THR A 79 1.00 -3.56 18.63
C THR A 79 1.52 -2.15 18.93
N LYS A 80 1.01 -1.15 18.19
CA LYS A 80 0.97 0.28 18.46
C LYS A 80 1.88 0.68 19.59
N LEU A 81 2.86 1.50 19.23
CA LEU A 81 3.66 2.47 19.99
C LEU A 81 3.11 3.02 21.35
N GLU A 82 2.03 2.52 21.93
CA GLU A 82 1.69 2.48 23.36
C GLU A 82 2.92 2.12 24.24
N PHE A 83 3.83 1.25 23.77
CA PHE A 83 5.05 0.92 24.53
C PHE A 83 6.14 2.00 24.45
N LEU A 84 6.24 2.75 23.35
CA LEU A 84 7.22 3.83 23.17
C LEU A 84 6.73 5.19 23.70
N LYS A 85 5.42 5.41 23.81
CA LYS A 85 4.86 6.66 24.39
C LYS A 85 4.95 6.70 25.92
N LYS A 86 5.13 5.55 26.59
CA LYS A 86 5.14 5.48 28.07
C LYS A 86 6.44 5.99 28.71
N HIS A 87 7.52 6.18 27.95
CA HIS A 87 8.85 6.50 28.50
C HIS A 87 9.41 7.89 28.12
N ALA A 88 8.56 8.80 27.64
CA ALA A 88 8.97 10.17 27.26
C ALA A 88 8.34 11.29 28.12
N ASN A 89 7.62 10.96 29.20
CA ASN A 89 7.00 11.94 30.10
C ASN A 89 7.23 11.60 31.58
N ASN A 90 8.49 11.35 31.95
CA ASN A 90 8.96 11.40 33.33
C ASN A 90 10.23 12.25 33.35
N GLY A 91 10.02 13.56 33.25
CA GLY A 91 10.96 14.60 33.66
C GLY A 91 10.29 15.40 34.77
#